data_AF-A0A7H8MX83-F1
#
_entry.id   AF-A0A7H8MX83-F1
#
_cell.length_a   1.000
_cell.length_b   1.000
_cell.length_c   1.000
_cell.angle_alpha   90.00
_cell.angle_beta   90.00
_cell.angle_gamma   90.00
#
_symmetry.space_group_name_H-M   'P 1'
#
loop_
_entity.id
_entity.type
_entity.pdbx_description
1 polymer ?
#
loop_
_entity_poly.entity_id
_entity_poly.type
_entity_poly.pdbx_seq_one_letter_code
_entity_poly.pdbx_strand_id
1 'polypeptide(L)'
;MFKDGGGAVTVLVNAIVMMGMFVIVPAGLRLTGLRELDGIRKLWPLFAAPGAVALWLPRGPTATALASCYALGTVLLALHGTRRAVRDRDLSPAGTALLTALVTPAVAALALVAERWGHELFGFELGILALTVPHFHFAGFAAALVAGLVCRVSDGPAGRFAALSVPLGTLLVLVGYFIGDWAELAGAAVLTAGMWTVGLLTWRLGREEGRDRTTRLLLLTSAAVLVATMLLALSWAVGEATGLPHPTLTWMAATHGLGNALGFALCSLLAWQRIRTPARPSDQSHPSHPSHPESRTA
;
A
#
# COMPACT_ATOMS: atom_id res chain seq x y z
N MET A 1 -2.63 27.80 26.04
CA MET A 1 -3.94 27.29 25.61
C MET A 1 -3.83 26.76 24.19
N PHE A 2 -3.17 25.62 24.03
CA PHE A 2 -3.10 24.83 22.78
C PHE A 2 -2.82 23.39 23.23
N LYS A 3 -3.87 22.63 23.58
CA LYS A 3 -3.73 21.23 24.02
C LYS A 3 -4.70 20.25 23.37
N ASP A 4 -5.53 20.70 22.44
CA ASP A 4 -6.60 19.86 21.88
C ASP A 4 -6.26 19.26 20.48
N GLY A 5 -5.16 19.69 19.86
CA GLY A 5 -4.78 19.21 18.52
C GLY A 5 -4.03 17.88 18.49
N GLY A 6 -3.27 17.54 19.53
CA GLY A 6 -2.41 16.35 19.53
C GLY A 6 -3.18 15.03 19.55
N GLY A 7 -4.26 14.94 20.32
CA GLY A 7 -5.06 13.72 20.46
C GLY A 7 -5.75 13.30 19.17
N ALA A 8 -6.35 14.26 18.45
CA ALA A 8 -7.07 13.98 17.20
C ALA A 8 -6.12 13.43 16.11
N VAL A 9 -4.91 13.97 16.02
CA VAL A 9 -3.90 13.52 15.05
C VAL A 9 -3.41 12.12 15.39
N THR A 10 -3.13 11.84 16.66
CA THR A 10 -2.77 10.49 17.11
C THR A 10 -3.86 9.47 16.80
N VAL A 11 -5.13 9.81 17.06
CA VAL A 11 -6.28 8.95 16.74
C VAL A 11 -6.35 8.68 15.23
N LEU A 12 -6.19 9.72 14.39
CA LEU A 12 -6.18 9.58 12.95
C LEU A 12 -5.05 8.68 12.45
N VAL A 13 -3.82 8.89 12.93
CA VAL A 13 -2.66 8.07 12.56
C VAL A 13 -2.89 6.62 12.99
N ASN A 14 -3.36 6.39 14.21
CA ASN A 14 -3.67 5.04 14.70
C ASN A 14 -4.72 4.35 13.82
N ALA A 15 -5.78 5.06 13.42
CA ALA A 15 -6.80 4.52 12.52
C ALA A 15 -6.23 4.17 11.12
N ILE A 16 -5.35 5.01 10.58
CA ILE A 16 -4.66 4.76 9.31
C ILE A 16 -3.74 3.53 9.42
N VAL A 17 -3.00 3.38 10.52
CA VAL A 17 -2.17 2.19 10.79
C VAL A 17 -3.04 0.93 10.87
N MET A 18 -4.15 0.99 11.61
CA MET A 18 -5.10 -0.14 11.70
C MET A 18 -5.69 -0.51 10.34
N MET A 19 -6.01 0.46 9.49
CA MET A 19 -6.40 0.21 8.09
C MET A 19 -5.29 -0.53 7.33
N GLY A 20 -4.04 -0.12 7.50
CA GLY A 20 -2.86 -0.82 7.00
C GLY A 20 -2.82 -2.29 7.44
N MET A 21 -2.94 -2.52 8.75
CA MET A 21 -2.85 -3.85 9.37
C MET A 21 -4.02 -4.77 8.98
N PHE A 22 -5.26 -4.30 9.05
CA PHE A 22 -6.44 -5.18 8.92
C PHE A 22 -7.03 -5.25 7.52
N VAL A 23 -6.78 -4.25 6.68
CA VAL A 23 -7.40 -4.16 5.36
C VAL A 23 -6.35 -4.26 4.28
N ILE A 24 -5.39 -3.34 4.26
CA ILE A 24 -4.46 -3.17 3.13
C ILE A 24 -3.52 -4.36 3.00
N VAL A 25 -2.82 -4.74 4.06
CA VAL A 25 -1.90 -5.89 4.02
C VAL A 25 -2.62 -7.17 3.63
N PRO A 26 -3.66 -7.66 4.35
CA PRO A 26 -4.31 -8.92 4.00
C PRO A 26 -5.00 -8.89 2.63
N ALA A 27 -5.58 -7.75 2.21
CA ALA A 27 -6.14 -7.60 0.86
C ALA A 27 -5.05 -7.69 -0.22
N GLY A 28 -3.91 -7.04 0.00
CA GLY A 28 -2.77 -7.10 -0.90
C GLY A 28 -2.14 -8.49 -0.97
N LEU A 29 -2.01 -9.20 0.16
CA LEU A 29 -1.54 -10.60 0.18
C LEU A 29 -2.43 -11.49 -0.68
N ARG A 30 -3.76 -11.33 -0.61
CA ARG A 30 -4.70 -12.05 -1.49
C ARG A 30 -4.47 -11.73 -2.98
N LEU A 31 -4.11 -10.50 -3.30
CA LEU A 31 -3.77 -10.07 -4.66
C LEU A 31 -2.39 -10.52 -5.13
N THR A 32 -1.58 -11.17 -4.31
CA THR A 32 -0.35 -11.80 -4.83
C THR A 32 -0.68 -13.05 -5.65
N GLY A 33 -1.77 -13.75 -5.32
CA GLY A 33 -2.10 -15.06 -5.89
C GLY A 33 -1.18 -16.20 -5.43
N LEU A 34 -0.28 -15.95 -4.48
CA LEU A 34 0.66 -16.93 -3.95
C LEU A 34 -0.02 -17.76 -2.87
N ARG A 35 -0.17 -19.08 -3.12
CA ARG A 35 -0.82 -20.02 -2.19
C ARG A 35 -0.02 -20.16 -0.90
N GLU A 36 1.29 -19.99 -0.96
CA GLU A 36 2.18 -20.05 0.20
C GLU A 36 1.92 -18.94 1.22
N LEU A 37 1.34 -17.82 0.79
CA LEU A 37 0.95 -16.71 1.68
C LEU A 37 -0.42 -16.91 2.33
N ASP A 38 -1.22 -17.89 1.91
CA ASP A 38 -2.55 -18.11 2.50
C ASP A 38 -2.49 -18.50 3.97
N GLY A 39 -1.47 -19.27 4.37
CA GLY A 39 -1.23 -19.61 5.79
C GLY A 39 -0.98 -18.37 6.63
N ILE A 40 -0.04 -17.52 6.19
CA ILE A 40 0.29 -16.26 6.87
C ILE A 40 -0.93 -15.33 6.90
N ARG A 41 -1.67 -15.22 5.79
CA ARG A 41 -2.87 -14.38 5.69
C ARG A 41 -3.99 -14.83 6.63
N LYS A 42 -4.20 -16.14 6.80
CA LYS A 42 -5.19 -16.69 7.73
C LYS A 42 -4.81 -16.43 9.20
N LEU A 43 -3.53 -16.55 9.51
CA LEU A 43 -3.00 -16.25 10.85
C LEU A 43 -2.82 -14.76 11.11
N TRP A 44 -2.88 -13.92 10.06
CA TRP A 44 -2.64 -12.49 10.14
C TRP A 44 -3.38 -11.75 11.26
N PRO A 45 -4.68 -12.03 11.54
CA PRO A 45 -5.37 -11.40 12.67
C PRO A 45 -4.70 -11.64 14.03
N LEU A 46 -4.01 -12.77 14.22
CA LEU A 46 -3.27 -13.08 15.45
C LEU A 46 -2.05 -12.17 15.65
N PHE A 47 -1.52 -11.59 14.56
CA PHE A 47 -0.42 -10.62 14.61
C PHE A 47 -0.94 -9.18 14.61
N ALA A 48 -1.94 -8.90 13.77
CA ALA A 48 -2.52 -7.55 13.61
C ALA A 48 -3.30 -7.09 14.84
N ALA A 49 -4.06 -7.96 15.51
CA ALA A 49 -4.85 -7.57 16.68
C ALA A 49 -4.00 -7.10 17.86
N PRO A 50 -2.94 -7.83 18.29
CA PRO A 50 -2.00 -7.32 19.28
C PRO A 50 -1.37 -5.98 18.87
N GLY A 51 -0.87 -5.87 17.63
CA GLY A 51 -0.26 -4.63 17.14
C GLY A 51 -1.21 -3.44 17.18
N ALA A 52 -2.48 -3.65 16.83
CA ALA A 52 -3.51 -2.62 16.90
C ALA A 52 -3.83 -2.22 18.34
N VAL A 53 -3.90 -3.17 19.27
CA VAL A 53 -4.09 -2.87 20.70
C VAL A 53 -2.92 -2.04 21.25
N ALA A 54 -1.69 -2.33 20.83
CA ALA A 54 -0.51 -1.58 21.26
C ALA A 54 -0.59 -0.08 20.97
N LEU A 55 -1.28 0.33 19.89
CA LEU A 55 -1.45 1.75 19.50
C LEU A 55 -2.21 2.58 20.54
N TRP A 56 -3.04 1.92 21.34
CA TRP A 56 -3.94 2.56 22.31
C TRP A 56 -3.46 2.44 23.76
N LEU A 57 -2.36 1.71 23.99
CA LEU A 57 -1.73 1.60 25.29
C LEU A 57 -0.68 2.69 25.49
N PRO A 58 -0.43 3.12 26.74
CA PRO A 58 0.77 3.87 27.08
C PRO A 58 2.03 3.13 26.64
N ARG A 59 3.06 3.87 26.23
CA ARG A 59 4.38 3.29 25.93
C ARG A 59 4.91 2.54 27.14
N GLY A 60 5.54 1.39 26.89
CA GLY A 60 6.04 0.52 27.95
C GLY A 60 6.02 -0.96 27.56
N PRO A 61 6.48 -1.86 28.46
CA PRO A 61 6.74 -3.26 28.14
C PRO A 61 5.55 -4.00 27.51
N THR A 62 4.33 -3.75 27.98
CA THR A 62 3.12 -4.38 27.44
C THR A 62 2.83 -3.94 26.01
N ALA A 63 2.91 -2.64 25.71
CA ALA A 63 2.70 -2.14 24.36
C ALA A 63 3.79 -2.64 23.41
N THR A 64 5.05 -2.68 23.87
CA THR A 64 6.18 -3.24 23.12
C THR A 64 5.99 -4.73 22.82
N ALA A 65 5.56 -5.53 23.80
CA ALA A 65 5.33 -6.96 23.60
C ALA A 65 4.24 -7.21 22.54
N LEU A 66 3.14 -6.46 22.59
CA LEU A 66 2.06 -6.54 21.62
C LEU A 66 2.47 -6.05 20.22
N ALA A 67 3.26 -4.99 20.13
CA ALA A 67 3.87 -4.55 18.86
C ALA A 67 4.84 -5.59 18.30
N SER A 68 5.59 -6.29 19.15
CA SER A 68 6.47 -7.38 18.75
C SER A 68 5.70 -8.57 18.17
N CYS A 69 4.48 -8.86 18.64
CA CYS A 69 3.62 -9.85 17.99
C CYS A 69 3.29 -9.46 16.54
N TYR A 70 3.03 -8.18 16.28
CA TYR A 70 2.87 -7.68 14.93
C TYR A 70 4.16 -7.81 14.11
N ALA A 71 5.31 -7.49 14.70
CA ALA A 71 6.62 -7.65 14.07
C ALA A 71 6.88 -9.08 13.61
N LEU A 72 6.54 -10.10 14.42
CA LEU A 72 6.66 -11.50 14.03
C LEU A 72 5.93 -11.82 12.72
N GLY A 73 4.68 -11.35 12.59
CA GLY A 73 3.90 -11.52 11.36
C GLY A 73 4.58 -10.89 10.14
N THR A 74 5.13 -9.68 10.30
CA THR A 74 5.83 -8.98 9.21
C THR A 74 7.16 -9.62 8.84
N VAL A 75 7.89 -10.20 9.80
CA VAL A 75 9.12 -10.97 9.55
C VAL A 75 8.81 -12.22 8.73
N LEU A 76 7.68 -12.91 8.99
CA LEU A 76 7.26 -14.05 8.16
C LEU A 76 7.03 -13.64 6.70
N LEU A 77 6.44 -12.47 6.45
CA LEU A 77 6.27 -11.93 5.10
C LEU A 77 7.61 -11.61 4.45
N ALA A 78 8.50 -10.93 5.16
CA ALA A 78 9.83 -10.57 4.66
C ALA A 78 10.66 -11.82 4.32
N LEU A 79 10.70 -12.80 5.23
CA LEU A 79 11.39 -14.08 5.01
C LEU A 79 10.80 -14.82 3.82
N HIS A 80 9.46 -14.85 3.67
CA HIS A 80 8.83 -15.47 2.52
C HIS A 80 9.23 -14.78 1.22
N GLY A 81 9.13 -13.45 1.15
CA GLY A 81 9.50 -12.66 -0.02
C GLY A 81 10.95 -12.88 -0.42
N THR A 82 11.88 -12.79 0.53
CA THR A 82 13.32 -12.98 0.28
C THR A 82 13.64 -14.41 -0.14
N ARG A 83 13.08 -15.43 0.54
CA ARG A 83 13.29 -16.84 0.16
C ARG A 83 12.78 -17.12 -1.25
N ARG A 84 11.61 -16.58 -1.60
CA ARG A 84 11.05 -16.69 -2.95
C ARG A 84 11.97 -16.04 -3.98
N ALA A 85 12.40 -14.81 -3.76
CA ALA A 85 13.29 -14.08 -4.68
C ALA A 85 14.61 -14.83 -4.91
N VAL A 86 15.20 -15.41 -3.86
CA VAL A 86 16.43 -16.21 -3.94
C VAL A 86 16.19 -17.55 -4.65
N ARG A 87 15.15 -18.29 -4.28
CA ARG A 87 14.84 -19.62 -4.84
C ARG A 87 14.50 -19.53 -6.32
N ASP A 88 13.64 -18.58 -6.68
CA ASP A 88 13.11 -18.44 -8.04
C ASP A 88 14.03 -17.56 -8.91
N ARG A 89 15.04 -16.90 -8.31
CA ARG A 89 15.96 -15.94 -8.95
C ARG A 89 15.24 -14.83 -9.71
N ASP A 90 14.05 -14.45 -9.25
CA ASP A 90 13.19 -13.44 -9.88
C ASP A 90 13.46 -12.06 -9.30
N LEU A 91 14.30 -11.30 -10.00
CA LEU A 91 14.51 -9.87 -9.81
C LEU A 91 13.98 -9.06 -11.00
N SER A 92 12.97 -9.59 -11.70
CA SER A 92 12.22 -8.80 -12.68
C SER A 92 11.64 -7.55 -12.01
N PRO A 93 11.33 -6.48 -12.76
CA PRO A 93 10.72 -5.27 -12.18
C PRO A 93 9.51 -5.56 -11.27
N ALA A 94 8.60 -6.41 -11.72
CA ALA A 94 7.44 -6.83 -10.93
C ALA A 94 7.80 -7.75 -9.75
N GLY A 95 8.86 -8.55 -9.87
CA GLY A 95 9.43 -9.36 -8.79
C GLY A 95 10.04 -8.48 -7.69
N THR A 96 10.85 -7.49 -8.05
CA THR A 96 11.44 -6.49 -7.14
C THR A 96 10.36 -5.68 -6.41
N ALA A 97 9.32 -5.25 -7.12
CA ALA A 97 8.18 -4.55 -6.52
C ALA A 97 7.44 -5.44 -5.51
N LEU A 98 7.23 -6.73 -5.83
CA LEU A 98 6.62 -7.69 -4.92
C LEU A 98 7.50 -7.97 -3.69
N LEU A 99 8.81 -8.16 -3.88
CA LEU A 99 9.76 -8.35 -2.78
C LEU A 99 9.72 -7.15 -1.83
N THR A 100 9.75 -5.94 -2.38
CA THR A 100 9.64 -4.69 -1.63
C THR A 100 8.33 -4.65 -0.85
N ALA A 101 7.21 -5.00 -1.49
CA ALA A 101 5.93 -5.05 -0.82
C ALA A 101 5.95 -6.02 0.36
N LEU A 102 6.56 -7.20 0.24
CA LEU A 102 6.58 -8.18 1.32
C LEU A 102 7.56 -7.86 2.45
N VAL A 103 8.64 -7.11 2.17
CA VAL A 103 9.67 -6.75 3.16
C VAL A 103 9.31 -5.48 3.94
N THR A 104 8.75 -4.48 3.28
CA THR A 104 8.50 -3.15 3.89
C THR A 104 7.60 -3.15 5.14
N PRO A 105 6.61 -4.04 5.33
CA PRO A 105 5.90 -4.14 6.60
C PRO A 105 6.81 -4.41 7.81
N ALA A 106 7.96 -5.05 7.63
CA ALA A 106 8.91 -5.27 8.71
C ALA A 106 9.58 -3.97 9.18
N VAL A 107 9.78 -3.01 8.27
CA VAL A 107 10.26 -1.66 8.63
C VAL A 107 9.19 -0.92 9.43
N ALA A 108 7.92 -1.01 9.01
CA ALA A 108 6.79 -0.46 9.76
C ALA A 108 6.72 -1.06 11.18
N ALA A 109 6.89 -2.37 11.32
CA ALA A 109 6.83 -3.03 12.61
C ALA A 109 8.03 -2.70 13.51
N LEU A 110 9.23 -2.58 12.95
CA LEU A 110 10.42 -2.16 13.69
C LEU A 110 10.22 -0.75 14.27
N ALA A 111 9.72 0.19 13.46
CA ALA A 111 9.37 1.53 13.93
C ALA A 111 8.30 1.49 15.03
N LEU A 112 7.25 0.69 14.85
CA LEU A 112 6.19 0.52 15.86
C LEU A 112 6.76 -0.03 17.18
N VAL A 113 7.62 -1.05 17.15
CA VAL A 113 8.21 -1.64 18.36
C VAL A 113 9.07 -0.62 19.11
N ALA A 114 9.94 0.10 18.40
CA ALA A 114 10.78 1.14 18.99
C ALA A 114 9.94 2.28 19.59
N GLU A 115 8.92 2.73 18.86
CA GLU A 115 8.03 3.80 19.31
C GLU A 115 7.19 3.39 20.52
N ARG A 116 6.68 2.15 20.57
CA ARG A 116 5.96 1.61 21.74
C ARG A 116 6.87 1.34 22.94
N TRP A 117 8.15 1.06 22.71
CA TRP A 117 9.18 1.00 23.75
C TRP A 117 9.53 2.38 24.31
N GLY A 118 9.34 3.44 23.52
CA GLY A 118 9.75 4.79 23.88
C GLY A 118 11.24 5.03 23.65
N HIS A 119 11.84 4.30 22.71
CA HIS A 119 13.25 4.45 22.32
C HIS A 119 13.33 5.04 20.91
N GLU A 120 14.14 6.07 20.76
CA GLU A 120 14.53 6.58 19.43
C GLU A 120 15.34 5.51 18.71
N LEU A 121 15.10 5.36 17.41
CA LEU A 121 15.75 4.32 16.62
C LEU A 121 16.48 4.97 15.46
N PHE A 122 17.80 4.75 15.36
CA PHE A 122 18.64 5.36 14.32
C PHE A 122 18.53 6.90 14.24
N GLY A 123 18.30 7.58 15.37
CA GLY A 123 18.13 9.04 15.42
C GLY A 123 16.72 9.53 15.06
N PHE A 124 15.79 8.64 14.72
CA PHE A 124 14.39 9.01 14.53
C PHE A 124 13.68 9.22 15.87
N GLU A 125 13.14 10.42 16.05
CA GLU A 125 12.25 10.75 17.16
C GLU A 125 10.96 9.91 17.13
N LEU A 126 10.34 9.73 18.30
CA LEU A 126 9.12 8.92 18.46
C LEU A 126 7.96 9.38 17.55
N GLY A 127 7.85 10.69 17.30
CA GLY A 127 6.84 11.24 16.40
C GLY A 127 7.04 10.78 14.95
N ILE A 128 8.30 10.78 14.48
CA ILE A 128 8.63 10.30 13.14
C ILE A 128 8.44 8.80 13.06
N LEU A 129 8.88 8.02 14.06
CA LEU A 129 8.66 6.57 14.11
C LEU A 129 7.17 6.22 14.02
N ALA A 130 6.30 6.97 14.69
CA ALA A 130 4.85 6.77 14.60
C ALA A 130 4.31 7.01 13.17
N LEU A 131 4.85 8.00 12.45
CA LEU A 131 4.51 8.30 11.05
C LEU A 131 5.16 7.32 10.05
N THR A 132 6.28 6.69 10.43
CA THR A 132 6.95 5.65 9.64
C THR A 132 6.05 4.43 9.46
N VAL A 133 5.29 4.03 10.49
CA VAL A 133 4.40 2.86 10.44
C VAL A 133 3.43 2.94 9.27
N PRO A 134 2.52 3.94 9.17
CA PRO A 134 1.62 4.03 8.04
C PRO A 134 2.38 4.24 6.72
N HIS A 135 3.48 5.01 6.70
CA HIS A 135 4.23 5.23 5.47
C HIS A 135 4.68 3.91 4.82
N PHE A 136 5.20 2.96 5.60
CA PHE A 136 5.61 1.66 5.06
C PHE A 136 4.44 0.68 4.80
N HIS A 137 3.26 0.88 5.40
CA HIS A 137 2.04 0.18 4.96
C HIS A 137 1.53 0.64 3.59
N PHE A 138 1.61 1.94 3.31
CA PHE A 138 1.03 2.53 2.10
C PHE A 138 2.07 2.76 1.00
N ALA A 139 3.11 3.58 1.24
CA ALA A 139 4.16 3.86 0.27
C ALA A 139 5.18 2.70 0.14
N GLY A 140 5.34 1.88 1.18
CA GLY A 140 6.10 0.63 1.10
C GLY A 140 5.28 -0.51 0.48
N PHE A 141 4.34 -1.05 1.23
CA PHE A 141 3.60 -2.24 0.84
C PHE A 141 2.62 -1.99 -0.33
N ALA A 142 1.64 -1.10 -0.16
CA ALA A 142 0.56 -0.96 -1.13
C ALA A 142 1.07 -0.41 -2.47
N ALA A 143 1.89 0.63 -2.43
CA ALA A 143 2.46 1.26 -3.62
C ALA A 143 3.33 0.29 -4.42
N ALA A 144 4.26 -0.43 -3.78
CA ALA A 144 5.10 -1.39 -4.48
C ALA A 144 4.27 -2.57 -5.03
N LEU A 145 3.29 -3.07 -4.28
CA LEU A 145 2.40 -4.12 -4.78
C LEU A 145 1.63 -3.67 -6.02
N VAL A 146 1.00 -2.49 -5.97
CA VAL A 146 0.22 -1.93 -7.10
C VAL A 146 1.13 -1.65 -8.29
N ALA A 147 2.34 -1.11 -8.08
CA ALA A 147 3.32 -0.92 -9.15
C ALA A 147 3.68 -2.25 -9.83
N GLY A 148 3.90 -3.31 -9.05
CA GLY A 148 4.15 -4.65 -9.58
C GLY A 148 2.95 -5.25 -10.33
N LEU A 149 1.71 -5.00 -9.87
CA LEU A 149 0.49 -5.45 -10.56
C LEU A 149 0.31 -4.75 -11.90
N VAL A 150 0.47 -3.42 -11.92
CA VAL A 150 0.38 -2.61 -13.13
C VAL A 150 1.48 -2.99 -14.13
N CYS A 151 2.71 -3.21 -13.67
CA CYS A 151 3.81 -3.68 -14.52
C CYS A 151 3.53 -5.02 -15.18
N ARG A 152 2.77 -5.93 -14.54
CA ARG A 152 2.42 -7.23 -15.12
C ARG A 152 1.39 -7.16 -16.23
N VAL A 153 0.54 -6.14 -16.24
CA VAL A 153 -0.52 -5.98 -17.26
C VAL A 153 -0.18 -4.93 -18.32
N SER A 154 0.86 -4.13 -18.08
CA SER A 154 1.34 -3.11 -19.01
C SER A 154 2.64 -3.57 -19.65
N ASP A 155 2.57 -4.06 -20.88
CA ASP A 155 3.77 -4.38 -21.66
C ASP A 155 4.45 -3.09 -22.11
N GLY A 156 5.55 -2.73 -21.43
CA GLY A 156 6.35 -1.59 -21.85
C GLY A 156 7.28 -0.99 -20.80
N PRO A 157 8.08 0.00 -21.21
CA PRO A 157 9.06 0.65 -20.34
C PRO A 157 8.40 1.39 -19.16
N ALA A 158 7.19 1.93 -19.34
CA ALA A 158 6.47 2.63 -18.26
C ALA A 158 6.13 1.71 -17.08
N GLY A 159 5.66 0.49 -17.35
CA GLY A 159 5.36 -0.50 -16.30
C GLY A 159 6.62 -0.89 -15.53
N ARG A 160 7.71 -1.17 -16.26
CA ARG A 160 9.02 -1.50 -15.67
C ARG A 160 9.59 -0.35 -14.85
N PHE A 161 9.48 0.86 -15.36
CA PHE A 161 9.91 2.07 -14.67
C PHE A 161 9.16 2.19 -13.35
N ALA A 162 7.82 2.16 -13.34
CA ALA A 162 7.01 2.22 -12.13
C ALA A 162 7.40 1.16 -11.09
N ALA A 163 7.57 -0.10 -11.52
CA ALA A 163 7.90 -1.20 -10.62
C ALA A 163 9.33 -1.16 -10.04
N LEU A 164 10.24 -0.38 -10.63
CA LEU A 164 11.59 -0.16 -10.10
C LEU A 164 11.71 1.15 -9.32
N SER A 165 11.13 2.24 -9.84
CA SER A 165 11.25 3.57 -9.26
C SER A 165 10.45 3.73 -7.97
N VAL A 166 9.34 3.00 -7.79
CA VAL A 166 8.62 3.02 -6.51
C VAL A 166 9.47 2.40 -5.38
N PRO A 167 9.96 1.14 -5.48
CA PRO A 167 10.91 0.61 -4.50
C PRO A 167 12.15 1.46 -4.28
N LEU A 168 12.77 1.93 -5.37
CA LEU A 168 13.98 2.74 -5.30
C LEU A 168 13.70 4.07 -4.60
N GLY A 169 12.62 4.75 -4.96
CA GLY A 169 12.20 6.01 -4.34
C GLY A 169 11.91 5.85 -2.85
N THR A 170 11.18 4.81 -2.45
CA THR A 170 10.95 4.50 -1.02
C THR A 170 12.25 4.27 -0.27
N LEU A 171 13.20 3.53 -0.85
CA LEU A 171 14.51 3.31 -0.25
C LEU A 171 15.33 4.60 -0.17
N LEU A 172 15.31 5.42 -1.23
CA LEU A 172 16.04 6.69 -1.28
C LEU A 172 15.50 7.71 -0.28
N VAL A 173 14.18 7.78 -0.06
CA VAL A 173 13.60 8.62 0.99
C VAL A 173 14.09 8.16 2.37
N LEU A 174 14.02 6.85 2.64
CA LEU A 174 14.49 6.29 3.92
C LEU A 174 15.99 6.57 4.16
N VAL A 175 16.83 6.35 3.14
CA VAL A 175 18.28 6.61 3.22
C VAL A 175 18.57 8.11 3.26
N GLY A 176 17.77 8.90 2.55
CA GLY A 176 17.90 10.36 2.46
C GLY A 176 17.83 11.03 3.82
N TYR A 177 16.99 10.53 4.72
CA TYR A 177 16.93 10.99 6.12
C TYR A 177 18.30 10.99 6.83
N PHE A 178 19.16 10.00 6.52
CA PHE A 178 20.51 9.92 7.12
C PHE A 178 21.54 10.83 6.46
N ILE A 179 21.25 11.33 5.25
CA ILE A 179 22.17 12.12 4.43
C ILE A 179 21.84 13.61 4.50
N GLY A 180 20.54 13.95 4.50
CA GLY A 180 20.00 15.30 4.57
C GLY A 180 18.84 15.54 3.60
N ASP A 181 18.17 16.67 3.80
CA ASP A 181 16.88 17.00 3.18
C ASP A 181 16.90 17.01 1.64
N TRP A 182 18.03 17.37 1.03
CA TRP A 182 18.21 17.31 -0.43
C TRP A 182 18.21 15.88 -0.97
N ALA A 183 18.76 14.94 -0.22
CA ALA A 183 18.72 13.52 -0.60
C ALA A 183 17.31 12.96 -0.42
N GLU A 184 16.60 13.38 0.63
CA GLU A 184 15.18 13.05 0.82
C GLU A 184 14.32 13.60 -0.33
N LEU A 185 14.54 14.85 -0.75
CA LEU A 185 13.87 15.45 -1.90
C LEU A 185 14.14 14.68 -3.20
N ALA A 186 15.39 14.26 -3.44
CA ALA A 186 15.71 13.43 -4.60
C ALA A 186 14.97 12.08 -4.56
N GLY A 187 14.90 11.44 -3.39
CA GLY A 187 14.11 10.22 -3.19
C GLY A 187 12.62 10.44 -3.43
N ALA A 188 12.06 11.54 -2.90
CA ALA A 188 10.66 11.92 -3.08
C ALA A 188 10.33 12.21 -4.56
N ALA A 189 11.26 12.80 -5.31
CA ALA A 189 11.13 13.01 -6.74
C ALA A 189 11.09 11.70 -7.53
N VAL A 190 12.00 10.76 -7.23
CA VAL A 190 12.02 9.42 -7.85
C VAL A 190 10.73 8.65 -7.54
N LEU A 191 10.33 8.64 -6.27
CA LEU A 191 9.09 8.00 -5.83
C LEU A 191 7.88 8.61 -6.54
N THR A 192 7.81 9.94 -6.61
CA THR A 192 6.70 10.65 -7.26
C THR A 192 6.62 10.32 -8.75
N ALA A 193 7.74 10.32 -9.47
CA ALA A 193 7.76 9.94 -10.88
C ALA A 193 7.25 8.50 -11.08
N GLY A 194 7.65 7.58 -10.21
CA GLY A 194 7.14 6.21 -10.19
C GLY A 194 5.65 6.13 -9.94
N MET A 195 5.17 6.81 -8.91
CA MET A 195 3.76 6.83 -8.53
C MET A 195 2.88 7.53 -9.56
N TRP A 196 3.32 8.61 -10.21
CA TRP A 196 2.59 9.20 -11.34
C TRP A 196 2.55 8.24 -12.54
N THR A 197 3.60 7.46 -12.77
CA THR A 197 3.57 6.42 -13.80
C THR A 197 2.56 5.32 -13.45
N VAL A 198 2.50 4.87 -12.18
CA VAL A 198 1.45 3.98 -11.67
C VAL A 198 0.07 4.60 -11.91
N GLY A 199 -0.11 5.88 -11.59
CA GLY A 199 -1.36 6.63 -11.78
C GLY A 199 -1.78 6.68 -13.25
N LEU A 200 -0.86 7.00 -14.16
CA LEU A 200 -1.12 7.03 -15.61
C LEU A 200 -1.56 5.67 -16.14
N LEU A 201 -0.88 4.60 -15.76
CA LEU A 201 -1.21 3.25 -16.22
C LEU A 201 -2.52 2.75 -15.60
N THR A 202 -2.77 3.07 -14.32
CA THR A 202 -4.05 2.79 -13.63
C THR A 202 -5.20 3.54 -14.28
N TRP A 203 -4.98 4.79 -14.68
CA TRP A 203 -5.95 5.60 -15.42
C TRP A 203 -6.29 4.98 -16.78
N ARG A 204 -5.27 4.55 -17.54
CA ARG A 204 -5.47 3.84 -18.82
C ARG A 204 -6.28 2.56 -18.63
N LEU A 205 -5.93 1.74 -17.63
CA LEU A 205 -6.65 0.52 -17.26
C LEU A 205 -8.13 0.81 -16.93
N GLY A 206 -8.41 1.93 -16.26
CA GLY A 206 -9.77 2.37 -15.95
C GLY A 206 -10.58 2.86 -17.16
N ARG A 207 -9.91 3.21 -18.27
CA ARG A 207 -10.54 3.70 -19.50
C ARG A 207 -10.72 2.65 -20.59
N GLU A 208 -10.26 1.43 -20.36
CA GLU A 208 -10.50 0.31 -21.26
C GLU A 208 -11.99 0.04 -21.46
N GLU A 209 -12.35 -0.31 -22.70
CA GLU A 209 -13.71 -0.70 -23.06
C GLU A 209 -14.14 -1.98 -22.33
N GLY A 210 -15.44 -2.11 -22.05
CA GLY A 210 -15.97 -3.26 -21.31
C GLY A 210 -15.72 -3.23 -19.79
N ARG A 211 -15.06 -2.20 -19.25
CA ARG A 211 -14.88 -2.04 -17.80
C ARG A 211 -16.19 -1.68 -17.10
N ASP A 212 -16.57 -2.44 -16.08
CA ASP A 212 -17.75 -2.12 -15.27
C ASP A 212 -17.60 -0.79 -14.52
N ARG A 213 -18.73 -0.12 -14.29
CA ARG A 213 -18.77 1.24 -13.71
C ARG A 213 -18.04 1.33 -12.37
N THR A 214 -18.19 0.34 -11.50
CA THR A 214 -17.58 0.35 -10.17
C THR A 214 -16.06 0.22 -10.26
N THR A 215 -15.55 -0.76 -11.01
CA THR A 215 -14.11 -0.93 -11.19
C THR A 215 -13.48 0.28 -11.88
N ARG A 216 -14.17 0.86 -12.87
CA ARG A 216 -13.75 2.11 -13.52
C ARG A 216 -13.64 3.26 -12.51
N LEU A 217 -14.66 3.48 -11.69
CA LEU A 217 -14.62 4.55 -10.68
C LEU A 217 -13.47 4.34 -9.69
N LEU A 218 -13.28 3.13 -9.19
CA LEU A 218 -12.18 2.81 -8.26
C LEU A 218 -10.80 3.11 -8.87
N LEU A 219 -10.56 2.70 -10.12
CA LEU A 219 -9.29 2.95 -10.82
C LEU A 219 -9.06 4.44 -11.07
N LEU A 220 -10.08 5.16 -11.55
CA LEU A 220 -9.97 6.59 -11.86
C LEU A 220 -9.81 7.45 -10.60
N THR A 221 -10.54 7.12 -9.52
CA THR A 221 -10.36 7.75 -8.21
C THR A 221 -8.95 7.51 -7.68
N SER A 222 -8.48 6.26 -7.74
CA SER A 222 -7.12 5.93 -7.31
C SER A 222 -6.06 6.71 -8.07
N ALA A 223 -6.17 6.79 -9.40
CA ALA A 223 -5.22 7.53 -10.22
C ALA A 223 -5.26 9.04 -9.92
N ALA A 224 -6.44 9.64 -9.79
CA ALA A 224 -6.59 11.07 -9.54
C ALA A 224 -6.05 11.47 -8.15
N VAL A 225 -6.40 10.72 -7.11
CA VAL A 225 -5.91 10.98 -5.75
C VAL A 225 -4.39 10.80 -5.67
N LEU A 226 -3.84 9.83 -6.40
CA LEU A 226 -2.40 9.62 -6.42
C LEU A 226 -1.65 10.82 -7.00
N VAL A 227 -2.15 11.46 -8.06
CA VAL A 227 -1.55 12.69 -8.60
C VAL A 227 -1.54 13.79 -7.54
N ALA A 228 -2.69 14.05 -6.91
CA ALA A 228 -2.82 15.11 -5.91
C ALA A 228 -1.93 14.86 -4.68
N THR A 229 -1.92 13.64 -4.14
CA THR A 229 -1.14 13.30 -2.94
C THR A 229 0.36 13.32 -3.18
N MET A 230 0.84 12.95 -4.38
CA MET A 230 2.26 13.06 -4.72
C MET A 230 2.70 14.52 -4.94
N LEU A 231 1.83 15.38 -5.47
CA LEU A 231 2.10 16.83 -5.52
C LEU A 231 2.28 17.41 -4.11
N LEU A 232 1.47 16.98 -3.15
CA LEU A 232 1.63 17.40 -1.75
C LEU A 232 2.95 16.90 -1.15
N ALA A 233 3.35 15.67 -1.46
CA ALA A 233 4.63 15.12 -1.00
C ALA A 233 5.82 15.91 -1.56
N LEU A 234 5.81 16.22 -2.86
CA LEU A 234 6.85 17.06 -3.46
C LEU A 234 6.88 18.47 -2.89
N SER A 235 5.71 19.10 -2.73
CA SER A 235 5.63 20.43 -2.13
C SER A 235 6.18 20.46 -0.71
N TRP A 236 5.94 19.41 0.07
CA TRP A 236 6.48 19.28 1.42
C TRP A 236 8.00 19.09 1.38
N ALA A 237 8.50 18.14 0.59
CA ALA A 237 9.94 17.85 0.50
C ALA A 237 10.75 19.03 -0.05
N VAL A 238 10.19 19.81 -1.00
CA VAL A 238 10.82 21.05 -1.48
C VAL A 238 10.91 22.06 -0.35
N GLY A 239 9.85 22.23 0.43
CA GLY A 239 9.86 23.15 1.57
C GLY A 239 10.91 22.77 2.61
N GLU A 240 10.98 21.48 2.97
CA GLU A 240 11.98 20.98 3.92
C GLU A 240 13.41 21.27 3.42
N ALA A 241 13.71 20.93 2.16
CA ALA A 241 15.05 21.11 1.60
C ALA A 241 15.46 22.58 1.36
N THR A 242 14.51 23.50 1.25
CA THR A 242 14.77 24.92 0.89
C THR A 242 14.45 25.91 2.00
N GLY A 243 13.79 25.46 3.08
CA GLY A 243 13.24 26.33 4.12
C GLY A 243 12.01 27.13 3.67
N LEU A 244 11.43 26.84 2.49
CA LEU A 244 10.19 27.48 2.05
C LEU A 244 9.00 27.00 2.91
N PRO A 245 7.97 27.84 3.12
CA PRO A 245 6.78 27.42 3.86
C PRO A 245 6.14 26.16 3.29
N HIS A 246 5.96 25.15 4.14
CA HIS A 246 5.35 23.87 3.77
C HIS A 246 4.27 23.44 4.76
N PRO A 247 3.39 22.50 4.38
CA PRO A 247 2.38 22.00 5.29
C PRO A 247 2.96 21.35 6.54
N THR A 248 2.22 21.42 7.64
CA THR A 248 2.58 20.72 8.88
C THR A 248 2.41 19.21 8.74
N LEU A 249 3.10 18.42 9.57
CA LEU A 249 2.95 16.96 9.59
C LEU A 249 1.51 16.51 9.86
N THR A 250 0.80 17.23 10.73
CA THR A 250 -0.64 17.03 10.97
C THR A 250 -1.46 17.15 9.69
N TRP A 251 -1.20 18.22 8.92
CA TRP A 251 -1.91 18.44 7.66
C TRP A 251 -1.55 17.36 6.63
N MET A 252 -0.27 16.99 6.55
CA MET A 252 0.19 15.90 5.68
C MET A 252 -0.47 14.56 6.04
N ALA A 253 -0.61 14.23 7.32
CA ALA A 253 -1.33 13.02 7.73
C ALA A 253 -2.81 13.04 7.30
N ALA A 254 -3.48 14.19 7.46
CA ALA A 254 -4.89 14.36 7.12
C ALA A 254 -5.19 14.42 5.61
N THR A 255 -4.25 14.87 4.78
CA THR A 255 -4.46 15.00 3.33
C THR A 255 -3.70 13.93 2.56
N HIS A 256 -2.36 13.97 2.60
CA HIS A 256 -1.49 13.03 1.91
C HIS A 256 -1.65 11.61 2.47
N GLY A 257 -1.61 11.44 3.80
CA GLY A 257 -1.73 10.14 4.47
C GLY A 257 -3.10 9.49 4.22
N LEU A 258 -4.17 10.19 4.58
CA LEU A 258 -5.54 9.70 4.41
C LEU A 258 -5.91 9.51 2.92
N GLY A 259 -5.48 10.42 2.05
CA GLY A 259 -5.68 10.32 0.60
C GLY A 259 -4.98 9.09 0.03
N ASN A 260 -3.74 8.81 0.43
CA ASN A 260 -3.05 7.59 0.02
C ASN A 260 -3.71 6.32 0.57
N ALA A 261 -4.23 6.37 1.79
CA ALA A 261 -4.86 5.21 2.41
C ALA A 261 -6.20 4.83 1.76
N LEU A 262 -7.11 5.79 1.67
CA LEU A 262 -8.47 5.55 1.19
C LEU A 262 -8.59 5.70 -0.32
N GLY A 263 -8.05 6.79 -0.86
CA GLY A 263 -8.22 7.14 -2.27
C GLY A 263 -7.32 6.33 -3.19
N PHE A 264 -6.03 6.21 -2.86
CA PHE A 264 -5.10 5.41 -3.66
C PHE A 264 -5.17 3.92 -3.32
N ALA A 265 -4.71 3.53 -2.13
CA ALA A 265 -4.45 2.13 -1.80
C ALA A 265 -5.73 1.30 -1.75
N LEU A 266 -6.73 1.70 -0.95
CA LEU A 266 -7.98 0.96 -0.83
C LEU A 266 -8.72 0.85 -2.18
N CYS A 267 -8.88 1.95 -2.91
CA CYS A 267 -9.53 1.90 -4.23
C CYS A 267 -8.77 1.03 -5.22
N SER A 268 -7.44 1.13 -5.28
CA SER A 268 -6.60 0.26 -6.12
C SER A 268 -6.81 -1.22 -5.79
N LEU A 269 -6.69 -1.61 -4.51
CA LEU A 269 -6.82 -3.01 -4.11
C LEU A 269 -8.23 -3.56 -4.41
N LEU A 270 -9.28 -2.78 -4.14
CA LEU A 270 -10.66 -3.17 -4.46
C LEU A 270 -10.87 -3.33 -5.97
N ALA A 271 -10.32 -2.42 -6.78
CA ALA A 271 -10.37 -2.55 -8.24
C ALA A 271 -9.69 -3.84 -8.71
N TRP A 272 -8.46 -4.10 -8.24
CA TRP A 272 -7.73 -5.32 -8.60
C TRP A 272 -8.41 -6.60 -8.16
N GLN A 273 -9.11 -6.61 -7.01
CA GLN A 273 -9.91 -7.76 -6.57
C GLN A 273 -11.07 -8.04 -7.52
N ARG A 274 -11.73 -7.00 -8.03
CA ARG A 274 -12.81 -7.12 -9.01
C ARG A 274 -12.29 -7.60 -10.35
N ILE A 275 -11.12 -7.13 -10.78
CA ILE A 275 -10.49 -7.58 -12.04
C ILE A 275 -10.18 -9.07 -12.00
N ARG A 276 -9.71 -9.59 -10.86
CA ARG A 276 -9.35 -11.00 -10.69
C ARG A 276 -10.53 -11.93 -10.47
N THR A 277 -11.69 -11.40 -10.11
CA THR A 277 -12.90 -12.20 -9.89
C THR A 277 -13.77 -12.04 -11.13
N PRO A 278 -13.85 -13.04 -12.02
CA PRO A 278 -14.77 -12.96 -13.15
C PRO A 278 -16.18 -12.63 -12.64
N ALA A 279 -16.88 -11.73 -13.31
CA ALA A 279 -18.31 -11.54 -13.04
C ALA A 279 -19.00 -12.89 -13.20
N ARG A 280 -19.76 -13.33 -12.20
CA ARG A 280 -20.67 -14.48 -12.38
C ARG A 280 -21.56 -14.15 -13.58
N PRO A 281 -21.68 -15.02 -14.58
CA PRO A 281 -22.69 -14.83 -15.61
C PRO A 281 -24.03 -14.72 -14.90
N SER A 282 -24.69 -13.57 -15.04
CA SER A 282 -26.10 -13.44 -14.70
C SER A 282 -26.85 -14.42 -15.59
N ASP A 283 -27.44 -15.42 -14.94
CA ASP A 283 -28.50 -16.32 -15.39
C ASP A 283 -28.96 -16.06 -16.84
N GLN A 284 -28.25 -16.65 -17.81
CA GLN A 284 -28.72 -16.67 -19.19
C GLN A 284 -29.89 -17.62 -19.25
N SER A 285 -31.08 -17.02 -19.23
CA SER A 285 -32.32 -17.48 -19.85
C SER A 285 -32.24 -18.86 -20.49
N HIS A 286 -32.95 -19.83 -19.88
CA HIS A 286 -33.33 -21.10 -20.49
C HIS A 286 -33.64 -20.93 -21.99
N PRO A 287 -32.95 -21.63 -22.90
CA PRO A 287 -33.48 -21.84 -24.24
C PRO A 287 -34.63 -22.84 -24.11
N SER A 288 -35.87 -22.35 -24.16
CA SER A 288 -37.03 -23.19 -24.39
C SER A 288 -36.92 -23.82 -25.77
N HIS A 289 -36.90 -25.16 -25.78
CA HIS A 289 -36.85 -26.06 -26.93
C HIS A 289 -37.72 -25.61 -28.13
N PRO A 290 -37.24 -25.71 -29.38
CA PRO A 290 -38.11 -25.62 -30.54
C PRO A 290 -38.95 -26.89 -30.68
N SER A 291 -40.27 -26.73 -30.72
CA SER A 291 -41.25 -27.76 -31.05
C SER A 291 -41.12 -28.17 -32.52
N HIS A 292 -40.97 -29.48 -32.77
CA HIS A 292 -41.06 -30.10 -34.09
C HIS A 292 -42.46 -29.95 -34.69
N PRO A 293 -42.61 -29.73 -36.02
CA PRO A 293 -43.89 -29.82 -36.69
C PRO A 293 -44.20 -31.29 -37.02
N GLU A 294 -45.34 -31.81 -36.54
CA GLU A 294 -45.93 -33.05 -37.04
C GLU A 294 -46.52 -32.80 -38.44
N SER A 295 -45.91 -33.42 -39.45
CA SER A 295 -46.58 -33.75 -40.70
C SER A 295 -47.16 -35.16 -40.58
N ARG A 296 -48.49 -35.28 -40.65
CA ARG A 296 -49.16 -36.53 -40.99
C ARG A 296 -50.21 -36.27 -42.06
N THR A 297 -49.87 -36.73 -43.25
CA THR A 297 -50.77 -37.16 -44.31
C THR A 297 -51.44 -38.48 -43.93
N ALA A 298 -52.78 -38.51 -43.94
CA ALA A 298 -53.69 -39.58 -44.37
C ALA A 298 -55.06 -39.35 -43.72
#